data_AF-A0A973P7E0-F1
#
_entry.id   AF-A0A973P7E0-F1
#
_cell.length_a   1.000
_cell.length_b   1.000
_cell.length_c   1.000
_cell.angle_alpha   90.00
_cell.angle_beta   90.00
_cell.angle_gamma   90.00
#
_symmetry.space_group_name_H-M   'P 1'
#
loop_
_entity.id
_entity.type
_entity.pdbx_description
1 polymer ?
#
loop_
_entity_poly.entity_id
_entity_poly.type
_entity_poly.pdbx_seq_one_letter_code
_entity_poly.pdbx_strand_id
1 'polypeptide(L)'
;AALGASVVAGSVATLRADGAWPIVLVSLLGLVWMLRSRSYTDTAQRVVLVATGLATLGWLAGTLVVRQEKALLVAGVVVLALAGFACFVYARHAGQGRHSPYWTRLLDLGEFLGVVALLPIAGVALGVYEHLGHIKS
;
A
#
# COMPACT_ATOMS: atom_id res chain seq x y z
N ALA A 1 1.58 11.86 -13.44
CA ALA A 1 1.62 12.85 -12.35
C ALA A 1 0.23 13.08 -11.74
N ALA A 2 -0.79 13.47 -12.51
CA ALA A 2 -2.13 13.77 -11.99
C ALA A 2 -2.76 12.66 -11.12
N LEU A 3 -2.69 11.41 -11.57
CA LEU A 3 -3.20 10.25 -10.81
C LEU A 3 -2.43 9.99 -9.50
N GLY A 4 -1.14 10.33 -9.45
CA GLY A 4 -0.35 10.19 -8.22
C GLY A 4 -0.72 11.26 -7.20
N ALA A 5 -0.91 12.49 -7.67
CA ALA A 5 -1.39 13.59 -6.85
C ALA A 5 -2.78 13.32 -6.27
N SER A 6 -3.72 12.77 -7.06
CA SER A 6 -5.05 12.42 -6.55
C SER A 6 -5.01 11.31 -5.51
N VAL A 7 -4.10 10.34 -5.65
CA VAL A 7 -3.92 9.27 -4.66
C VAL A 7 -3.34 9.80 -3.35
N VAL A 8 -2.35 10.68 -3.41
CA VAL A 8 -1.80 11.33 -2.20
C VAL A 8 -2.88 12.20 -1.54
N ALA A 9 -3.57 13.05 -2.30
CA ALA A 9 -4.63 13.91 -1.77
C ALA A 9 -5.79 13.08 -1.17
N GLY A 10 -6.20 12.01 -1.86
CA GLY A 10 -7.20 11.08 -1.37
C GLY A 10 -6.76 10.42 -0.06
N SER A 11 -5.51 9.96 0.03
CA SER A 11 -4.95 9.38 1.26
C SER A 11 -4.98 10.36 2.43
N VAL A 12 -4.62 11.62 2.19
CA VAL A 12 -4.69 12.69 3.19
C VAL A 12 -6.14 12.90 3.66
N ALA A 13 -7.10 12.94 2.75
CA ALA A 13 -8.51 13.11 3.07
C ALA A 13 -9.07 11.91 3.85
N THR A 14 -8.80 10.68 3.39
CA THR A 14 -9.25 9.45 4.04
C THR A 14 -8.72 9.33 5.47
N LEU A 15 -7.46 9.73 5.71
CA LEU A 15 -6.86 9.72 7.05
C LEU A 15 -7.34 10.85 7.97
N ARG A 16 -8.32 11.66 7.56
CA ARG A 16 -9.08 12.51 8.49
C ARG A 16 -10.23 11.76 9.14
N ALA A 17 -10.68 10.65 8.56
CA ALA A 17 -11.65 9.79 9.20
C ALA A 17 -11.01 9.04 10.37
N ASP A 18 -11.84 8.74 11.37
CA ASP A 18 -11.46 7.90 12.49
C ASP A 18 -11.63 6.42 12.17
N GLY A 19 -10.95 5.57 12.94
CA GLY A 19 -11.00 4.12 12.80
C GLY A 19 -9.83 3.49 12.04
N ALA A 20 -9.78 2.16 12.08
CA ALA A 20 -8.68 1.37 11.54
C ALA A 20 -8.76 1.16 10.01
N TRP A 21 -9.96 1.18 9.43
CA TRP A 21 -10.15 0.92 7.99
C TRP A 21 -9.51 1.96 7.07
N PRO A 22 -9.56 3.27 7.36
CA PRO A 22 -8.76 4.28 6.65
C PRO A 22 -7.26 3.96 6.60
N ILE A 23 -6.70 3.49 7.72
CA ILE A 23 -5.28 3.14 7.86
C ILE A 23 -4.96 1.93 6.98
N VAL A 24 -5.81 0.90 7.02
CA VAL A 24 -5.66 -0.31 6.18
C VAL A 24 -5.75 0.05 4.70
N LEU A 25 -6.71 0.87 4.30
CA LEU A 25 -6.90 1.29 2.91
C LEU A 25 -5.70 2.05 2.38
N VAL A 26 -5.20 3.05 3.12
CA VAL A 26 -4.03 3.85 2.69
C VAL A 26 -2.75 3.00 2.68
N SER A 27 -2.59 2.09 3.64
CA SER A 27 -1.47 1.14 3.65
C SER A 27 -1.46 0.27 2.39
N LEU A 28 -2.61 -0.32 2.06
CA LEU A 28 -2.75 -1.18 0.89
C LEU A 28 -2.55 -0.40 -0.41
N LEU A 29 -3.11 0.81 -0.50
CA LEU A 29 -2.98 1.68 -1.67
C LEU A 29 -1.52 2.04 -1.96
N GLY A 30 -0.76 2.41 -0.93
CA GLY A 30 0.67 2.71 -1.06
C GLY A 30 1.47 1.50 -1.55
N LEU A 31 1.21 0.30 -1.00
CA LEU A 31 1.86 -0.94 -1.41
C LEU A 31 1.54 -1.32 -2.86
N VAL A 32 0.28 -1.24 -3.26
CA VAL A 32 -0.16 -1.54 -4.64
C VAL A 32 0.52 -0.59 -5.63
N TRP A 33 0.62 0.70 -5.31
CA TRP A 33 1.32 1.67 -6.15
C TRP A 33 2.81 1.33 -6.34
N MET A 34 3.48 0.88 -5.28
CA MET A 34 4.88 0.44 -5.37
C MET A 34 5.01 -0.86 -6.19
N LEU A 35 4.12 -1.84 -5.98
CA LEU A 35 4.10 -3.11 -6.74
C LEU A 35 3.90 -2.87 -8.23
N ARG A 36 2.91 -2.02 -8.57
CA ARG A 36 2.55 -1.70 -9.95
C ARG A 36 3.69 -1.07 -10.75
N SER A 37 4.68 -0.46 -10.09
CA SER A 37 5.88 0.05 -10.77
C SER A 37 6.59 -1.03 -11.59
N ARG A 38 6.54 -2.31 -11.19
CA ARG A 38 7.20 -3.41 -11.92
C ARG A 38 6.65 -3.62 -13.33
N SER A 39 5.35 -3.35 -13.52
CA SER A 39 4.62 -3.54 -14.76
C SER A 39 4.94 -2.50 -15.85
N TYR A 40 5.63 -1.41 -15.50
CA TYR A 40 6.05 -0.39 -16.47
C TYR A 40 7.47 -0.61 -16.93
N THR A 41 7.76 -0.39 -18.22
CA THR A 41 9.11 -0.52 -18.79
C THR A 41 9.93 0.76 -18.62
N ASP A 42 9.28 1.92 -18.61
CA ASP A 42 9.93 3.22 -18.49
C ASP A 42 10.35 3.53 -17.04
N THR A 43 11.63 3.85 -16.86
CA THR A 43 12.22 4.16 -15.54
C THR A 43 11.56 5.38 -14.89
N ALA A 44 11.20 6.41 -15.66
CA ALA A 44 10.57 7.60 -15.09
C ALA A 44 9.20 7.27 -14.51
N GLN A 45 8.38 6.49 -15.23
CA GLN A 45 7.10 5.99 -14.72
C GLN A 45 7.25 5.12 -13.47
N ARG A 46 8.27 4.23 -13.45
CA ARG A 46 8.58 3.42 -12.26
C ARG A 46 8.86 4.28 -11.03
N VAL A 47 9.75 5.26 -11.18
CA VAL A 47 10.14 6.16 -10.08
C VAL A 47 8.94 6.95 -9.58
N VAL A 48 8.09 7.46 -10.47
CA VAL A 48 6.88 8.20 -10.08
C VAL A 48 5.91 7.33 -9.26
N LEU A 49 5.71 6.08 -9.66
CA LEU A 49 4.80 5.16 -8.95
C LEU A 49 5.34 4.81 -7.56
N VAL A 50 6.63 4.49 -7.46
CA VAL A 50 7.30 4.21 -6.19
C VAL A 50 7.27 5.44 -5.28
N ALA A 51 7.61 6.62 -5.82
CA ALA A 51 7.60 7.87 -5.06
C ALA A 51 6.21 8.20 -4.53
N THR A 52 5.16 7.96 -5.32
CA THR A 52 3.78 8.18 -4.87
C THR A 52 3.42 7.22 -3.72
N GLY A 53 3.73 5.93 -3.87
CA GLY A 53 3.50 4.95 -2.80
C GLY A 53 4.25 5.32 -1.51
N LEU A 54 5.53 5.70 -1.62
CA LEU A 54 6.32 6.17 -0.48
C LEU A 54 5.74 7.44 0.16
N ALA A 55 5.27 8.40 -0.63
CA ALA A 55 4.65 9.61 -0.11
C ALA A 55 3.38 9.29 0.69
N THR A 56 2.53 8.38 0.19
CA THR A 56 1.32 7.96 0.90
C THR A 56 1.63 7.24 2.23
N LEU A 57 2.63 6.34 2.24
CA LEU A 57 3.04 5.63 3.45
C LEU A 57 3.76 6.55 4.44
N GLY A 58 4.56 7.49 3.96
CA GLY A 58 5.21 8.51 4.79
C GLY A 58 4.20 9.41 5.47
N TRP A 59 3.15 9.82 4.74
CA TRP A 59 2.05 10.57 5.32
C TRP A 59 1.30 9.74 6.38
N LEU A 60 1.00 8.48 6.08
CA LEU A 60 0.39 7.56 7.04
C LEU A 60 1.22 7.46 8.33
N ALA A 61 2.52 7.22 8.22
CA ALA A 61 3.42 7.15 9.36
C ALA A 61 3.39 8.45 10.19
N GLY A 62 3.45 9.60 9.52
CA GLY A 62 3.30 10.91 10.18
C GLY A 62 1.98 11.05 10.93
N THR A 63 0.86 10.62 10.32
CA THR A 63 -0.45 10.66 10.99
C THR A 63 -0.52 9.75 12.22
N LEU A 64 0.07 8.54 12.15
CA LEU A 64 0.10 7.62 13.28
C LEU A 64 0.96 8.15 14.45
N VAL A 65 2.07 8.85 14.15
CA VAL A 65 2.89 9.54 15.15
C VAL A 65 2.08 10.65 15.83
N VAL A 66 1.39 11.48 15.07
CA VAL A 66 0.55 12.56 15.62
C VAL A 66 -0.60 12.01 16.48
N ARG A 67 -1.22 10.90 16.05
CA ARG A 67 -2.28 10.21 16.79
C ARG A 67 -1.78 9.37 17.99
N GLN A 68 -0.46 9.28 18.21
CA GLN A 68 0.15 8.48 19.29
C GLN A 68 -0.18 6.97 19.24
N GLU A 69 -0.44 6.44 18.05
CA GLU A 69 -0.84 5.03 17.83
C GLU A 69 0.38 4.08 17.84
N LYS A 70 1.01 3.93 19.01
CA LYS A 70 2.29 3.22 19.17
C LYS A 70 2.25 1.77 18.66
N ALA A 71 1.15 1.06 18.89
CA ALA A 71 0.99 -0.32 18.45
C ALA A 71 1.04 -0.44 16.91
N LEU A 72 0.33 0.44 16.21
CA LEU A 72 0.30 0.46 14.74
C LEU A 72 1.64 0.91 14.15
N LEU A 73 2.34 1.84 14.80
CA LEU A 73 3.70 2.23 14.42
C LEU A 73 4.68 1.07 14.54
N VAL A 74 4.67 0.34 15.65
CA VAL A 74 5.54 -0.83 15.85
C VAL A 74 5.24 -1.91 14.81
N ALA A 75 3.95 -2.21 14.57
CA ALA A 75 3.56 -3.15 13.52
C ALA A 75 4.05 -2.70 12.14
N GLY A 76 3.90 -1.42 11.80
CA GLY A 76 4.39 -0.85 10.55
C GLY A 76 5.92 -0.97 10.39
N VAL A 77 6.67 -0.67 11.45
CA VAL A 77 8.14 -0.81 11.47
C VAL A 77 8.57 -2.27 11.27
N VAL A 78 7.91 -3.21 11.95
CA VAL A 78 8.21 -4.65 11.79
C VAL A 78 7.95 -5.09 10.35
N VAL A 79 6.82 -4.69 9.76
CA VAL A 79 6.49 -5.02 8.36
C VAL A 79 7.51 -4.41 7.40
N LEU A 80 7.91 -3.15 7.59
CA LEU A 80 8.94 -2.50 6.76
C LEU A 80 10.31 -3.18 6.91
N ALA A 81 10.68 -3.61 8.12
CA ALA A 81 11.91 -4.35 8.36
C ALA A 81 11.90 -5.70 7.63
N LEU A 82 10.78 -6.43 7.68
CA LEU A 82 10.60 -7.70 6.94
C LEU A 82 10.63 -7.47 5.42
N ALA A 83 10.00 -6.42 4.93
CA ALA A 83 10.03 -6.06 3.50
C ALA A 83 11.45 -5.69 3.04
N GLY A 84 12.18 -4.90 3.84
CA GLY A 84 13.58 -4.56 3.60
C GLY A 84 14.48 -5.79 3.57
N PHE A 85 14.27 -6.72 4.51
CA PHE A 85 14.99 -7.99 4.54
C PHE A 85 14.69 -8.85 3.29
N ALA A 86 13.42 -8.97 2.89
CA ALA A 86 13.04 -9.68 1.67
C ALA A 86 13.66 -9.04 0.42
N CYS A 87 13.70 -7.71 0.34
CA CYS A 87 14.35 -6.98 -0.75
C CYS A 87 15.86 -7.25 -0.79
N PHE A 88 16.53 -7.24 0.36
CA PHE A 88 17.95 -7.58 0.47
C PHE A 88 18.24 -9.01 0.01
N VAL A 89 17.43 -9.98 0.46
CA VAL A 89 17.53 -11.38 0.02
C VAL A 89 17.32 -11.48 -1.50
N TYR A 90 16.29 -10.82 -2.04
CA TYR A 90 16.01 -10.82 -3.48
C TYR A 90 17.16 -10.21 -4.29
N ALA A 91 17.67 -9.04 -3.90
CA ALA A 91 18.80 -8.37 -4.56
C ALA A 91 20.06 -9.25 -4.57
N ARG A 92 20.35 -9.92 -3.44
CA ARG A 92 21.46 -10.88 -3.35
C ARG A 92 21.29 -12.05 -4.33
N HIS A 93 20.08 -12.61 -4.44
CA HIS A 93 19.81 -13.71 -5.38
C HIS A 93 19.87 -13.27 -6.84
N ALA A 94 19.35 -12.08 -7.15
CA ALA A 94 19.41 -11.49 -8.48
C ALA A 94 20.86 -11.24 -8.93
N GLY A 95 21.72 -10.71 -8.05
CA GLY A 95 23.15 -10.51 -8.34
C GLY A 95 23.94 -11.80 -8.54
N GLN A 96 23.41 -12.95 -8.09
CA GLN A 96 23.98 -14.28 -8.33
C GLN A 96 23.45 -14.95 -9.62
N GLY A 97 22.65 -14.24 -10.44
CA GLY A 97 22.03 -14.79 -11.65
C GLY A 97 20.92 -15.82 -11.40
N ARG A 98 20.51 -16.00 -10.13
CA ARG A 98 19.47 -16.97 -9.75
C ARG A 98 18.09 -16.31 -9.79
N HIS A 99 17.57 -16.11 -10.99
CA HIS A 99 16.18 -15.70 -11.17
C HIS A 99 15.24 -16.88 -10.98
N SER A 100 14.76 -17.06 -9.76
CA SER A 100 13.74 -18.06 -9.46
C SER A 100 12.36 -17.55 -9.94
N PRO A 101 11.66 -18.28 -10.85
CA PRO A 101 10.35 -17.88 -11.38
C PRO A 101 9.28 -17.67 -10.32
N TYR A 102 9.43 -18.31 -9.15
CA TYR A 102 8.48 -18.26 -8.06
C TYR A 102 8.38 -16.88 -7.42
N TRP A 103 9.49 -16.14 -7.29
CA TRP A 103 9.49 -14.80 -6.70
C TRP A 103 8.74 -13.79 -7.56
N THR A 104 8.92 -13.86 -8.88
CA THR A 104 8.18 -13.01 -9.81
C THR A 104 6.69 -13.31 -9.73
N ARG A 105 6.28 -14.58 -9.78
CA ARG A 105 4.87 -14.98 -9.67
C ARG A 105 4.23 -14.56 -8.35
N LEU A 106 4.96 -14.66 -7.24
CA LEU A 106 4.45 -14.26 -5.92
C LEU A 106 4.15 -12.76 -5.88
N LEU A 107 5.05 -11.94 -6.42
CA LEU A 107 4.86 -10.49 -6.50
C LEU A 107 3.70 -10.12 -7.44
N ASP A 108 3.56 -10.81 -8.56
CA ASP A 108 2.45 -10.58 -9.51
C ASP A 108 1.10 -10.97 -8.88
N LEU A 109 1.06 -12.08 -8.13
CA LEU A 109 -0.13 -12.49 -7.38
C LEU A 109 -0.45 -11.48 -6.26
N GLY A 110 0.57 -10.98 -5.56
CA GLY A 110 0.42 -9.94 -4.55
C GLY A 110 -0.12 -8.62 -5.12
N GLU A 111 0.35 -8.21 -6.30
CA GLU A 111 -0.19 -7.06 -7.02
C GLU A 111 -1.66 -7.27 -7.36
N PHE A 112 -2.01 -8.41 -7.95
CA PHE A 112 -3.39 -8.72 -8.34
C PHE A 112 -4.33 -8.75 -7.14
N LEU A 113 -3.96 -9.48 -6.09
CA LEU A 113 -4.74 -9.56 -4.84
C LEU A 113 -4.88 -8.19 -4.19
N GLY A 114 -3.81 -7.39 -4.17
CA GLY A 114 -3.85 -6.04 -3.61
C GLY A 114 -4.82 -5.13 -4.37
N VAL A 115 -4.78 -5.14 -5.70
CA VAL A 115 -5.70 -4.36 -6.55
C VAL A 115 -7.15 -4.80 -6.33
N VAL A 116 -7.43 -6.10 -6.30
CA VAL A 116 -8.78 -6.64 -6.10
C VAL A 116 -9.31 -6.30 -4.69
N ALA A 117 -8.44 -6.36 -3.68
CA ALA A 117 -8.82 -6.07 -2.29
C ALA A 117 -9.10 -4.58 -2.02
N LEU A 118 -8.61 -3.65 -2.86
CA LEU A 118 -8.88 -2.22 -2.69
C LEU A 118 -10.38 -1.90 -2.73
N LEU A 119 -11.15 -2.57 -3.58
CA LEU A 119 -12.58 -2.29 -3.75
C LEU A 119 -13.41 -2.61 -2.48
N PRO A 120 -13.37 -3.84 -1.92
CA PRO A 120 -14.11 -4.14 -0.70
C PRO A 120 -13.61 -3.32 0.50
N ILE A 121 -12.29 -3.09 0.62
CA ILE A 121 -11.74 -2.30 1.73
C ILE A 121 -12.18 -0.84 1.62
N ALA A 122 -12.24 -0.28 0.42
CA ALA A 122 -12.81 1.05 0.19
C ALA A 122 -14.29 1.11 0.57
N GLY A 123 -15.06 0.07 0.22
CA GLY A 123 -16.47 -0.05 0.63
C GLY A 123 -16.65 -0.03 2.14
N VAL A 124 -15.80 -0.74 2.89
CA VAL A 124 -15.82 -0.73 4.37
C VAL A 124 -15.37 0.63 4.91
N ALA A 125 -14.28 1.19 4.42
CA ALA A 125 -13.76 2.48 4.89
C ALA A 125 -14.74 3.65 4.64
N LEU A 126 -15.58 3.54 3.62
CA LEU A 126 -16.63 4.52 3.31
C LEU A 126 -17.97 4.25 4.03
N GLY A 127 -18.07 3.18 4.84
CA GLY A 127 -19.31 2.82 5.55
C GLY A 127 -20.43 2.29 4.65
N VAL A 128 -20.13 1.87 3.42
CA VAL A 128 -21.15 1.41 2.45
C VAL A 128 -21.92 0.21 2.98
N TYR A 129 -21.24 -0.74 3.61
CA TYR A 129 -21.86 -1.95 4.15
C TYR A 129 -22.78 -1.66 5.34
N GLU A 130 -22.43 -0.69 6.18
CA GLU A 130 -23.25 -0.26 7.32
C GLU A 130 -24.54 0.40 6.80
N HIS A 131 -24.42 1.28 5.81
CA HIS A 131 -25.56 1.94 5.19
C HIS A 131 -26.53 0.95 4.52
N LEU A 132 -26.00 -0.03 3.79
CA LEU A 132 -26.81 -1.10 3.18
C LEU A 132 -27.50 -1.99 4.22
N GLY A 133 -26.88 -2.19 5.38
CA GLY A 133 -27.48 -2.92 6.51
C GLY A 133 -28.70 -2.21 7.09
N HIS A 134 -28.65 -0.88 7.22
CA HIS A 134 -29.77 -0.08 7.72
C HIS A 134 -30.98 -0.01 6.78
N ILE A 135 -30.77 -0.12 5.46
CA ILE A 135 -31.88 -0.11 4.48
C ILE A 135 -32.65 -1.43 4.50
N LYS A 136 -32.02 -2.53 4.95
CA LYS A 136 -32.62 -3.87 4.94
C LYS A 136 -33.43 -4.19 6.21
N SER A 137 -33.34 -3.38 7.27
CA SER A 137 -34.13 -3.55 8.51
C SER A 137 -35.38 -2.69 8.50
#